data_AF-A0A8K0NDZ3-F1
#
_entry.id   AF-A0A8K0NDZ3-F1
#
_cell.length_a   1.000
_cell.length_b   1.000
_cell.length_c   1.000
_cell.angle_alpha   90.00
_cell.angle_beta   90.00
_cell.angle_gamma   90.00
#
_symmetry.space_group_name_H-M   'P 1'
#
loop_
_entity.id
_entity.type
_entity.pdbx_description
1 polymer ?
#
loop_
_entity_poly.entity_id
_entity_poly.type
_entity_poly.pdbx_seq_one_letter_code
_entity_poly.pdbx_strand_id
1 'polypeptide(L)'
;MAHLVARNPTAYPVRITGILLIDSPHHVARSSIVRPVARPQLIGLPDLVCTAFDHCDAMLQHWELPRWRGARAAACEVAVGGRRFRLRDSEVLYKPAEGGGDTWSTIAGGEATTDAEERAEAKTDAEEKAEAKKKAEEEAEESASLPGPPPPGVLLRCTRPAVPRPDGPPGAPCLVDLHRADKLLGWGGRHAGFIRAVIDVDADHYGLFDRTDMSRMEDVTARVAWGLSVLDGMGGGR
;
A
#
# COMPACT_ATOMS: atom_id res chain seq x y z
N MET A 1 -6.93 13.41 3.11
CA MET A 1 -8.05 13.96 2.32
C MET A 1 -8.84 12.87 1.58
N ALA A 2 -8.21 11.95 0.85
CA ALA A 2 -8.93 10.87 0.13
C ALA A 2 -9.90 10.05 1.01
N HIS A 3 -9.50 9.71 2.24
CA HIS A 3 -10.38 9.02 3.18
C HIS A 3 -11.58 9.87 3.65
N LEU A 4 -11.46 11.20 3.69
CA LEU A 4 -12.56 12.11 4.05
C LEU A 4 -13.61 12.13 2.93
N VAL A 5 -13.15 12.22 1.68
CA VAL A 5 -14.00 12.15 0.49
C VAL A 5 -14.72 10.81 0.42
N ALA A 6 -14.02 9.70 0.67
CA ALA A 6 -14.64 8.38 0.65
C ALA A 6 -15.58 8.11 1.83
N ARG A 7 -15.40 8.76 2.98
CA ARG A 7 -16.31 8.66 4.13
C ARG A 7 -17.63 9.37 3.89
N ASN A 8 -17.64 10.44 3.11
CA ASN A 8 -18.84 11.21 2.78
C ASN A 8 -18.87 11.58 1.29
N PRO A 9 -19.04 10.60 0.39
CA PRO A 9 -18.94 10.83 -1.05
C PRO A 9 -20.02 11.80 -1.56
N THR A 10 -21.14 11.94 -0.85
CA THR A 10 -22.21 12.89 -1.17
C THR A 10 -21.88 14.34 -0.80
N ALA A 11 -20.95 14.56 0.13
CA ALA A 11 -20.54 15.91 0.53
C ALA A 11 -19.51 16.55 -0.42
N TYR A 12 -18.98 15.80 -1.38
CA TYR A 12 -17.95 16.29 -2.29
C TYR A 12 -18.36 16.03 -3.76
N PRO A 13 -18.11 16.97 -4.68
CA PRO A 13 -18.39 16.79 -6.11
C PRO A 13 -17.35 15.88 -6.81
N VAL A 14 -16.49 15.21 -6.05
CA VAL A 14 -15.39 14.37 -6.54
C VAL A 14 -15.52 12.95 -6.01
N ARG A 15 -15.19 11.97 -6.85
CA ARG A 15 -15.18 10.55 -6.49
C ARG A 15 -13.78 9.98 -6.67
N ILE A 16 -13.33 9.20 -5.69
CA ILE A 16 -12.09 8.42 -5.80
C ILE A 16 -12.42 7.08 -6.44
N THR A 17 -11.89 6.82 -7.63
CA THR A 17 -12.10 5.56 -8.37
C THR A 17 -10.99 4.54 -8.13
N GLY A 18 -9.82 5.00 -7.68
CA GLY A 18 -8.71 4.17 -7.29
C GLY A 18 -7.49 5.01 -6.89
N ILE A 19 -6.40 4.35 -6.52
CA ILE A 19 -5.18 4.98 -6.00
C ILE A 19 -3.96 4.40 -6.72
N LEU A 20 -3.10 5.27 -7.25
CA LEU A 20 -1.77 4.89 -7.71
C LEU A 20 -0.77 5.08 -6.57
N LEU A 21 -0.10 4.02 -6.15
CA LEU A 21 0.98 4.05 -5.17
C LEU A 21 2.30 3.93 -5.90
N ILE A 22 3.28 4.75 -5.49
CA ILE A 22 4.63 4.70 -6.04
C ILE A 22 5.57 4.34 -4.90
N ASP A 23 6.16 3.16 -5.02
CA ASP A 23 7.10 2.54 -4.11
C ASP A 23 6.82 2.81 -2.64
N SER A 24 5.56 2.65 -2.22
CA SER A 24 5.12 2.90 -0.86
C SER A 24 5.09 1.58 -0.12
N PRO A 25 6.12 1.23 0.66
CA PRO A 25 6.09 0.06 1.51
C PRO A 25 5.26 0.35 2.76
N HIS A 26 4.66 -0.69 3.33
CA HIS A 26 4.00 -0.72 4.64
C HIS A 26 2.68 0.06 4.80
N HIS A 27 1.76 -0.61 5.50
CA HIS A 27 0.48 -0.08 5.97
C HIS A 27 0.43 -0.02 7.51
N VAL A 28 1.58 -0.23 8.17
CA VAL A 28 1.71 -0.35 9.62
C VAL A 28 2.58 0.77 10.18
N ALA A 29 2.23 1.24 11.37
CA ALA A 29 3.00 2.25 12.09
C ALA A 29 4.45 1.78 12.31
N ARG A 30 5.43 2.66 12.09
CA ARG A 30 6.85 2.31 12.27
C ARG A 30 7.18 1.94 13.72
N SER A 31 6.45 2.49 14.69
CA SER A 31 6.61 2.11 16.11
C SER A 31 6.34 0.62 16.38
N SER A 32 5.64 -0.07 15.47
CA SER A 32 5.35 -1.50 15.58
C SER A 32 6.38 -2.38 14.89
N ILE A 33 7.40 -1.80 14.26
CA ILE A 33 8.48 -2.53 13.60
C ILE A 33 9.55 -2.84 14.63
N VAL A 34 9.70 -4.12 14.95
CA VAL A 34 10.67 -4.62 15.95
C VAL A 34 11.99 -5.07 15.33
N ARG A 35 12.04 -5.22 14.00
CA ARG A 35 13.24 -5.68 13.28
C ARG A 35 14.27 -4.55 13.17
N PRO A 36 15.58 -4.84 13.29
CA PRO A 36 16.62 -3.86 13.02
C PRO A 36 16.53 -3.31 11.60
N VAL A 37 16.69 -2.01 11.45
CA VAL A 37 16.70 -1.29 10.16
C VAL A 37 17.86 -0.31 10.11
N ALA A 38 18.36 -0.04 8.91
CA ALA A 38 19.38 0.96 8.63
C ALA A 38 18.75 2.23 8.03
N ARG A 39 19.43 3.36 8.20
CA ARG A 39 19.12 4.58 7.45
C ARG A 39 19.67 4.47 6.03
N PRO A 40 19.00 5.03 5.02
CA PRO A 40 19.51 5.06 3.65
C PRO A 40 20.70 6.02 3.52
N GLN A 41 21.60 5.69 2.60
CA GLN A 41 22.67 6.56 2.15
C GLN A 41 22.11 7.56 1.14
N LEU A 42 21.88 8.79 1.59
CA LEU A 42 21.38 9.89 0.76
C LEU A 42 22.55 10.84 0.46
N ILE A 43 23.02 10.86 -0.79
CA ILE A 43 24.16 11.68 -1.21
C ILE A 43 23.66 12.87 -2.03
N GLY A 44 24.15 14.07 -1.71
CA GLY A 44 23.90 15.27 -2.53
C GLY A 44 22.48 15.85 -2.42
N LEU A 45 21.69 15.43 -1.43
CA LEU A 45 20.37 16.03 -1.20
C LEU A 45 20.49 17.37 -0.47
N PRO A 46 19.71 18.40 -0.87
CA PRO A 46 19.61 19.65 -0.12
C PRO A 46 19.09 19.42 1.31
N ASP A 47 19.56 20.21 2.27
CA ASP A 47 19.18 20.10 3.69
C ASP A 47 17.66 20.16 3.91
N LEU A 48 16.96 20.99 3.13
CA LEU A 48 15.50 21.07 3.19
C LEU A 48 14.81 19.75 2.83
N VAL A 49 15.38 18.99 1.88
CA VAL A 49 14.85 17.68 1.48
C VAL A 49 15.12 16.65 2.59
N CYS A 50 16.31 16.67 3.18
CA CYS A 50 16.64 15.84 4.34
C CYS A 50 15.67 16.12 5.51
N THR A 51 15.38 17.39 5.78
CA THR A 51 14.43 17.82 6.82
C THR A 51 13.01 17.33 6.53
N ALA A 52 12.58 17.39 5.27
CA ALA A 52 11.29 16.85 4.86
C ALA A 52 11.20 15.33 5.08
N PHE A 53 12.28 14.58 4.82
CA PHE A 53 12.32 13.15 5.14
C PHE A 53 12.23 12.88 6.63
N ASP A 54 12.94 13.64 7.49
CA ASP A 54 12.82 13.48 8.94
C ASP A 54 11.38 13.75 9.43
N HIS A 55 10.67 14.71 8.84
CA HIS A 55 9.27 14.96 9.15
C HIS A 55 8.34 13.84 8.67
N CYS A 56 8.56 13.32 7.46
CA CYS A 56 7.83 12.14 6.97
C CYS A 56 8.07 10.93 7.88
N ASP A 57 9.31 10.73 8.32
CA ASP A 57 9.71 9.67 9.23
C ASP A 57 9.00 9.79 10.59
N ALA A 58 8.88 11.00 11.12
CA ALA A 58 8.14 11.28 12.35
C ALA A 58 6.63 11.02 12.18
N MET A 59 6.03 11.45 11.07
CA MET A 59 4.62 11.18 10.78
C MET A 59 4.33 9.68 10.70
N LEU A 60 5.21 8.92 10.04
CA LEU A 60 5.07 7.49 9.84
C LEU A 60 5.29 6.67 11.13
N GLN A 61 5.74 7.28 12.24
CA GLN A 61 5.85 6.58 13.52
C GLN A 61 4.53 6.02 14.00
N HIS A 62 3.44 6.75 13.79
CA HIS A 62 2.10 6.41 14.28
C HIS A 62 1.05 6.39 13.17
N TRP A 63 1.45 6.59 11.92
CA TRP A 63 0.52 6.57 10.81
C TRP A 63 0.07 5.14 10.52
N GLU A 64 -1.25 4.96 10.46
CA GLU A 64 -1.88 3.75 9.94
C GLU A 64 -2.81 4.12 8.78
N LEU A 65 -3.06 3.16 7.88
CA LEU A 65 -4.01 3.37 6.81
C LEU A 65 -5.40 3.67 7.40
N PRO A 66 -6.06 4.78 7.00
CA PRO A 66 -7.40 5.08 7.48
C PRO A 66 -8.39 3.95 7.16
N ARG A 67 -9.33 3.68 8.07
CA ARG A 67 -10.47 2.80 7.78
C ARG A 67 -11.34 3.44 6.69
N TRP A 68 -11.65 2.65 5.65
CA TRP A 68 -12.55 3.04 4.55
C TRP A 68 -13.96 2.51 4.81
N ARG A 69 -14.98 3.11 4.19
CA ARG A 69 -16.39 2.66 4.24
C ARG A 69 -16.80 2.23 2.83
N GLY A 70 -17.55 1.13 2.69
CA GLY A 70 -17.92 0.59 1.38
C GLY A 70 -18.20 -0.93 1.35
N ALA A 71 -18.74 -1.42 0.24
CA ALA A 71 -18.95 -2.86 0.03
C ALA A 71 -17.63 -3.55 -0.36
N ARG A 72 -17.40 -4.77 0.13
CA ARG A 72 -16.26 -5.61 -0.28
C ARG A 72 -16.25 -5.73 -1.80
N ALA A 73 -15.12 -5.42 -2.43
CA ALA A 73 -14.98 -5.51 -3.88
C ALA A 73 -15.06 -6.99 -4.26
N ALA A 74 -16.12 -7.35 -4.99
CA ALA A 74 -16.23 -8.65 -5.64
C ALA A 74 -15.11 -8.84 -6.68
N ALA A 75 -15.04 -10.04 -7.28
CA ALA A 75 -14.16 -10.34 -8.41
C ALA A 75 -14.09 -9.16 -9.38
N CYS A 76 -12.87 -8.69 -9.64
CA CYS A 76 -12.62 -7.46 -10.38
C CYS A 76 -12.22 -7.81 -11.81
N GLU A 77 -12.87 -7.17 -12.78
CA GLU A 77 -12.41 -7.19 -14.16
C GLU A 77 -11.50 -5.99 -14.42
N VAL A 78 -10.34 -6.24 -15.00
CA VAL A 78 -9.33 -5.23 -15.32
C VAL A 78 -9.08 -5.26 -16.82
N ALA A 79 -9.21 -4.12 -17.48
CA ALA A 79 -8.85 -3.96 -18.88
C ALA A 79 -7.58 -3.14 -19.04
N VAL A 80 -6.57 -3.66 -19.74
CA VAL A 80 -5.32 -2.95 -20.04
C VAL A 80 -4.69 -3.47 -21.33
N GLY A 81 -4.17 -2.57 -22.17
CA GLY A 81 -3.51 -2.96 -23.43
C GLY A 81 -4.42 -3.77 -24.37
N GLY A 82 -5.73 -3.47 -24.40
CA GLY A 82 -6.71 -4.21 -25.21
C GLY A 82 -7.06 -5.61 -24.68
N ARG A 83 -6.53 -6.02 -23.53
CA ARG A 83 -6.80 -7.32 -22.89
C ARG A 83 -7.64 -7.13 -21.64
N ARG A 84 -8.46 -8.14 -21.33
CA ARG A 84 -9.28 -8.20 -20.11
C ARG A 84 -8.82 -9.34 -19.22
N PHE A 85 -8.75 -9.07 -17.93
CA PHE A 85 -8.34 -10.01 -16.89
C PHE A 85 -9.43 -10.06 -15.82
N ARG A 86 -9.84 -11.25 -15.42
CA ARG A 86 -10.75 -11.45 -14.30
C ARG A 86 -9.95 -11.91 -13.10
N LEU A 87 -9.81 -11.05 -12.10
CA LEU A 87 -9.04 -11.31 -10.88
C LEU A 87 -9.94 -11.89 -9.79
N ARG A 88 -9.51 -12.98 -9.17
CA ARG A 88 -10.06 -13.47 -7.88
C ARG A 88 -9.67 -12.54 -6.73
N ASP A 89 -10.30 -12.71 -5.57
CA ASP A 89 -10.07 -11.88 -4.37
C ASP A 89 -8.59 -11.72 -4.01
N SER A 90 -7.82 -12.81 -4.12
CA SER A 90 -6.39 -12.89 -3.82
C SER A 90 -5.50 -12.85 -5.06
N GLU A 91 -6.01 -12.47 -6.24
CA GLU A 91 -5.18 -12.37 -7.45
C GLU A 91 -4.86 -10.91 -7.77
N VAL A 92 -3.66 -10.70 -8.28
CA VAL A 92 -3.13 -9.38 -8.64
C VAL A 92 -2.56 -9.43 -10.05
N LEU A 93 -2.82 -8.41 -10.84
CA LEU A 93 -2.22 -8.25 -12.16
C LEU A 93 -0.76 -7.80 -12.00
N TYR A 94 0.17 -8.41 -12.73
CA TYR A 94 1.59 -8.19 -12.56
C TYR A 94 2.29 -7.92 -13.90
N LYS A 95 3.16 -6.90 -13.90
CA LYS A 95 4.06 -6.56 -14.99
C LYS A 95 5.50 -6.40 -14.46
N PRO A 96 6.48 -7.19 -14.94
CA PRO A 96 7.88 -7.09 -14.53
C PRO A 96 8.57 -5.85 -15.14
N ALA A 97 9.72 -5.45 -14.56
CA ALA A 97 10.50 -4.30 -15.02
C ALA A 97 11.25 -4.57 -16.34
N GLU A 98 11.82 -5.78 -16.48
CA GLU A 98 12.59 -6.23 -17.64
C GLU A 98 12.06 -7.56 -18.19
N GLY A 99 12.38 -7.86 -19.45
CA GLY A 99 12.17 -9.19 -20.06
C GLY A 99 10.71 -9.57 -20.37
N GLY A 100 9.73 -8.80 -19.91
CA GLY A 100 8.35 -8.87 -20.36
C GLY A 100 8.02 -7.62 -21.16
N GLY A 101 7.71 -7.76 -22.46
CA GLY A 101 7.15 -6.66 -23.27
C GLY A 101 5.79 -6.18 -22.72
N ASP A 102 4.79 -5.97 -23.56
CA ASP A 102 3.41 -5.69 -23.11
C ASP A 102 2.70 -6.88 -22.39
N THR A 103 3.49 -7.77 -21.78
CA THR A 103 3.02 -9.01 -21.17
C THR A 103 2.64 -8.78 -19.72
N TRP A 104 1.33 -8.72 -19.51
CA TRP A 104 0.71 -8.80 -18.20
C TRP A 104 0.45 -10.26 -17.83
N SER A 105 0.59 -10.57 -16.54
CA SER A 105 0.32 -11.89 -15.95
C SER A 105 -0.48 -11.74 -14.67
N THR A 106 -1.04 -12.84 -14.15
CA THR A 106 -1.71 -12.86 -12.85
C THR A 106 -0.85 -13.61 -11.85
N ILE A 107 -0.73 -13.06 -10.64
CA ILE A 107 -0.03 -13.68 -9.51
C ILE A 107 -0.98 -13.78 -8.32
N ALA A 108 -0.70 -14.70 -7.39
CA ALA A 108 -1.32 -14.68 -6.08
C ALA A 108 -0.80 -13.46 -5.29
N GLY A 109 -1.71 -12.69 -4.70
CA GLY A 109 -1.44 -11.74 -3.65
C GLY A 109 -1.14 -12.51 -2.38
N GLY A 110 -0.02 -12.18 -1.73
CA GLY A 110 0.58 -12.97 -0.66
C GLY A 110 -0.39 -13.41 0.44
N GLU A 111 -0.06 -14.54 1.07
CA GLU A 111 -0.79 -15.06 2.23
C GLU A 111 -0.75 -14.03 3.37
N ALA A 112 -1.90 -13.82 4.02
CA ALA A 112 -1.97 -12.99 5.21
C ALA A 112 -1.07 -13.58 6.30
N THR A 113 0.03 -12.91 6.62
CA THR A 113 0.88 -13.30 7.75
C THR A 113 0.12 -13.03 9.05
N THR A 114 -0.19 -14.11 9.77
CA THR A 114 -0.86 -14.09 11.08
C THR A 114 0.12 -13.67 12.18
N ASP A 115 0.40 -12.38 12.29
CA ASP A 115 1.16 -11.81 13.43
C ASP A 115 0.22 -11.05 14.40
N ALA A 116 -1.01 -11.55 14.58
CA ALA A 116 -2.04 -10.92 15.42
C ALA A 116 -2.43 -11.76 16.65
N GLU A 117 -1.54 -12.64 17.12
CA GLU A 117 -1.74 -13.39 18.37
C GLU A 117 -0.66 -13.05 19.39
N GLU A 118 -0.78 -11.89 20.02
CA GLU A 118 -0.33 -11.75 21.42
C GLU A 118 -0.93 -10.49 22.07
N ARG A 119 -2.06 -10.68 22.77
CA ARG A 119 -2.37 -10.08 24.08
C ARG A 119 -3.80 -10.44 24.48
N ALA A 120 -3.94 -11.52 25.24
CA ALA A 120 -5.10 -11.78 26.07
C ALA A 120 -4.64 -11.73 27.53
N GLU A 121 -4.87 -10.60 28.20
CA GLU A 121 -4.86 -10.54 29.66
C GLU A 121 -6.29 -10.72 30.17
N ALA A 122 -6.45 -11.61 31.15
CA ALA A 122 -7.73 -11.99 31.72
C ALA A 122 -8.34 -10.87 32.57
N LYS A 123 -9.60 -10.51 32.29
CA LYS A 123 -10.44 -9.67 33.15
C LYS A 123 -11.62 -10.48 33.70
N THR A 124 -12.09 -10.08 34.88
CA THR A 124 -13.00 -10.85 35.73
C THR A 124 -14.49 -10.62 35.42
N ASP A 125 -15.29 -11.66 35.67
CA ASP A 125 -16.71 -11.86 35.32
C ASP A 125 -17.72 -10.76 35.74
N ALA A 126 -17.28 -9.77 36.53
CA ALA A 126 -18.15 -8.68 37.02
C ALA A 126 -18.11 -7.43 36.13
N GLU A 127 -17.04 -7.18 35.37
CA GLU A 127 -16.96 -6.09 34.39
C GLU A 127 -17.68 -6.44 33.06
N GLU A 128 -17.83 -7.74 32.77
CA GLU A 128 -18.34 -8.27 31.50
C GLU A 128 -19.82 -7.94 31.24
N LYS A 129 -20.66 -7.88 32.28
CA LYS A 129 -22.11 -7.65 32.11
C LYS A 129 -22.50 -6.17 31.97
N ALA A 130 -21.69 -5.25 32.48
CA ALA A 130 -21.91 -3.81 32.30
C ALA A 130 -21.36 -3.31 30.96
N GLU A 131 -20.23 -3.87 30.50
CA GLU A 131 -19.72 -3.64 29.15
C GLU A 131 -20.62 -4.26 28.08
N ALA A 132 -21.21 -5.46 28.29
CA ALA A 132 -22.03 -6.11 27.26
C ALA A 132 -23.26 -5.30 26.82
N LYS A 133 -23.86 -4.50 27.72
CA LYS A 133 -25.03 -3.68 27.37
C LYS A 133 -24.65 -2.37 26.67
N LYS A 134 -23.54 -1.74 27.08
CA LYS A 134 -23.01 -0.54 26.40
C LYS A 134 -22.42 -0.90 25.04
N LYS A 135 -21.75 -2.05 24.95
CA LYS A 135 -21.24 -2.66 23.73
C LYS A 135 -22.38 -3.07 22.79
N ALA A 136 -23.51 -3.56 23.27
CA ALA A 136 -24.67 -3.87 22.41
C ALA A 136 -25.37 -2.62 21.84
N GLU A 137 -25.36 -1.48 22.55
CA GLU A 137 -25.90 -0.21 22.05
C GLU A 137 -24.91 0.52 21.12
N GLU A 138 -23.59 0.47 21.39
CA GLU A 138 -22.55 0.91 20.46
C GLU A 138 -22.45 0.02 19.21
N GLU A 139 -22.58 -1.31 19.34
CA GLU A 139 -22.59 -2.26 18.22
C GLU A 139 -23.85 -2.12 17.36
N ALA A 140 -25.00 -1.72 17.92
CA ALA A 140 -26.20 -1.43 17.14
C ALA A 140 -26.03 -0.16 16.29
N GLU A 141 -25.32 0.87 16.77
CA GLU A 141 -24.99 2.08 16.00
C GLU A 141 -23.79 1.88 15.06
N GLU A 142 -22.84 0.99 15.42
CA GLU A 142 -21.66 0.61 14.61
C GLU A 142 -22.00 -0.41 13.51
N SER A 143 -23.06 -1.22 13.68
CA SER A 143 -23.53 -2.22 12.69
C SER A 143 -24.05 -1.61 11.38
N ALA A 144 -24.35 -0.30 11.35
CA ALA A 144 -24.65 0.43 10.13
C ALA A 144 -23.40 0.87 9.33
N SER A 145 -22.19 0.56 9.79
CA SER A 145 -20.95 1.16 9.27
C SER A 145 -19.76 0.21 9.10
N LEU A 146 -19.99 -1.02 8.64
CA LEU A 146 -18.90 -1.95 8.36
C LEU A 146 -17.79 -1.28 7.52
N PRO A 147 -16.51 -1.38 7.93
CA PRO A 147 -15.41 -0.82 7.17
C PRO A 147 -15.36 -1.50 5.80
N GLY A 148 -15.47 -0.69 4.76
CA GLY A 148 -15.32 -1.16 3.40
C GLY A 148 -13.88 -1.23 2.97
N PRO A 149 -13.62 -1.92 1.86
CA PRO A 149 -12.29 -1.93 1.28
C PRO A 149 -11.93 -0.53 0.79
N PRO A 150 -10.64 -0.15 0.86
CA PRO A 150 -10.15 1.01 0.13
C PRO A 150 -10.48 0.92 -1.38
N PRO A 151 -10.53 2.06 -2.09
CA PRO A 151 -10.55 2.07 -3.56
C PRO A 151 -9.41 1.20 -4.11
N PRO A 152 -9.58 0.56 -5.28
CA PRO A 152 -8.53 -0.31 -5.82
C PRO A 152 -7.21 0.44 -6.02
N GLY A 153 -6.13 -0.20 -5.61
CA GLY A 153 -4.77 0.31 -5.70
C GLY A 153 -4.00 -0.31 -6.86
N VAL A 154 -3.16 0.49 -7.53
CA VAL A 154 -2.10 0.01 -8.40
C VAL A 154 -0.77 0.43 -7.81
N LEU A 155 0.15 -0.51 -7.67
CA LEU A 155 1.47 -0.28 -7.09
C LEU A 155 2.53 -0.25 -8.18
N LEU A 156 3.27 0.86 -8.29
CA LEU A 156 4.57 0.90 -8.94
C LEU A 156 5.62 0.50 -7.91
N ARG A 157 6.31 -0.61 -8.11
CA ARG A 157 7.26 -1.18 -7.15
C ARG A 157 8.68 -1.08 -7.68
N CYS A 158 9.57 -0.46 -6.92
CA CYS A 158 11.01 -0.55 -7.16
C CYS A 158 11.52 -1.97 -6.87
N THR A 159 12.37 -2.52 -7.73
CA THR A 159 12.91 -3.87 -7.54
C THR A 159 14.24 -3.88 -6.78
N ARG A 160 15.00 -2.78 -6.82
CA ARG A 160 16.31 -2.68 -6.19
C ARG A 160 16.18 -2.14 -4.76
N PRO A 161 16.92 -2.69 -3.79
CA PRO A 161 16.97 -2.14 -2.44
C PRO A 161 17.76 -0.82 -2.43
N ALA A 162 17.41 0.08 -1.52
CA ALA A 162 18.20 1.27 -1.22
C ALA A 162 19.49 0.89 -0.50
N VAL A 163 20.56 1.66 -0.77
CA VAL A 163 21.87 1.43 -0.14
C VAL A 163 21.81 1.91 1.32
N PRO A 164 22.04 1.02 2.32
CA PRO A 164 22.09 1.44 3.71
C PRO A 164 23.37 2.22 4.00
N ARG A 165 23.32 3.13 4.99
CA ARG A 165 24.54 3.79 5.45
C ARG A 165 25.51 2.79 6.08
N PRO A 166 26.84 2.99 5.90
CA PRO A 166 27.86 2.08 6.41
C PRO A 166 27.97 2.07 7.95
N ASP A 167 27.47 3.11 8.63
CA ASP A 167 27.45 3.24 10.09
C ASP A 167 26.22 2.57 10.75
N GLY A 168 25.31 1.99 9.95
CA GLY A 168 24.12 1.30 10.43
C GLY A 168 24.41 -0.11 10.97
N PRO A 169 23.37 -0.77 11.54
CA PRO A 169 23.50 -2.15 12.00
C PRO A 169 23.92 -3.08 10.84
N PRO A 170 24.95 -3.94 11.02
CA PRO A 170 25.43 -4.81 9.95
C PRO A 170 24.33 -5.71 9.39
N GLY A 171 24.16 -5.69 8.06
CA GLY A 171 23.18 -6.52 7.36
C GLY A 171 21.71 -6.08 7.53
N ALA A 172 21.43 -5.00 8.25
CA ALA A 172 20.07 -4.46 8.34
C ALA A 172 19.67 -3.77 7.01
N PRO A 173 18.48 -4.07 6.45
CA PRO A 173 18.00 -3.38 5.27
C PRO A 173 17.61 -1.93 5.60
N CYS A 174 17.52 -1.07 4.59
CA CYS A 174 16.81 0.19 4.76
C CYS A 174 15.36 -0.08 5.17
N LEU A 175 14.79 0.79 5.98
CA LEU A 175 13.41 0.63 6.46
C LEU A 175 12.39 0.42 5.32
N VAL A 176 12.56 1.15 4.21
CA VAL A 176 11.70 1.04 3.02
C VAL A 176 11.80 -0.32 2.30
N ASP A 177 12.82 -1.13 2.61
CA ASP A 177 13.10 -2.38 1.93
C ASP A 177 12.77 -3.63 2.74
N LEU A 178 12.17 -3.50 3.93
CA LEU A 178 11.79 -4.63 4.78
C LEU A 178 10.96 -5.70 4.07
N HIS A 179 10.13 -5.28 3.11
CA HIS A 179 9.31 -6.16 2.26
C HIS A 179 9.70 -6.11 0.78
N ARG A 180 10.93 -5.69 0.42
CA ARG A 180 11.34 -5.51 -0.99
C ARG A 180 11.17 -6.77 -1.85
N ALA A 181 11.38 -7.93 -1.22
CA ALA A 181 11.22 -9.24 -1.86
C ALA A 181 9.76 -9.63 -2.11
N ASP A 182 8.81 -9.05 -1.36
CA ASP A 182 7.38 -9.23 -1.57
C ASP A 182 6.91 -8.28 -2.69
N LYS A 183 6.23 -8.84 -3.70
CA LYS A 183 5.68 -8.08 -4.84
C LYS A 183 4.64 -7.06 -4.40
N LEU A 184 3.97 -7.28 -3.26
CA LEU A 184 3.02 -6.33 -2.69
C LEU A 184 3.64 -5.42 -1.63
N LEU A 185 4.95 -5.44 -1.38
CA LEU A 185 5.63 -4.61 -0.39
C LEU A 185 4.97 -4.63 1.01
N GLY A 186 4.42 -5.78 1.41
CA GLY A 186 3.72 -5.97 2.68
C GLY A 186 2.25 -5.57 2.67
N TRP A 187 1.69 -5.05 1.57
CA TRP A 187 0.26 -4.70 1.48
C TRP A 187 -0.68 -5.91 1.48
N GLY A 188 -0.17 -7.10 1.17
CA GLY A 188 -0.95 -8.34 1.14
C GLY A 188 -1.53 -8.76 2.50
N GLY A 189 -0.96 -8.28 3.61
CA GLY A 189 -1.42 -8.59 4.97
C GLY A 189 -2.79 -7.97 5.30
N ARG A 190 -2.83 -6.82 6.00
CA ARG A 190 -4.10 -6.25 6.50
C ARG A 190 -5.03 -5.72 5.41
N HIS A 191 -4.55 -5.57 4.18
CA HIS A 191 -5.30 -4.99 3.07
C HIS A 191 -5.32 -5.89 1.83
N ALA A 192 -5.55 -7.18 2.06
CA ALA A 192 -5.80 -8.16 1.01
C ALA A 192 -6.90 -7.65 0.06
N GLY A 193 -6.58 -7.56 -1.24
CA GLY A 193 -7.48 -7.06 -2.27
C GLY A 193 -7.50 -5.53 -2.47
N PHE A 194 -6.70 -4.75 -1.72
CA PHE A 194 -6.48 -3.34 -2.04
C PHE A 194 -5.67 -3.21 -3.32
N ILE A 195 -4.47 -3.80 -3.36
CA ILE A 195 -3.62 -3.78 -4.54
C ILE A 195 -4.17 -4.76 -5.58
N ARG A 196 -4.56 -4.24 -6.74
CA ARG A 196 -5.10 -5.01 -7.89
C ARG A 196 -4.12 -5.15 -9.04
N ALA A 197 -3.11 -4.28 -9.10
CA ALA A 197 -1.98 -4.47 -9.99
C ALA A 197 -0.66 -4.02 -9.39
N VAL A 198 0.43 -4.67 -9.81
CA VAL A 198 1.82 -4.33 -9.51
C VAL A 198 2.59 -4.17 -10.81
N ILE A 199 3.31 -3.06 -10.94
CA ILE A 199 4.17 -2.73 -12.06
C ILE A 199 5.58 -2.52 -11.50
N ASP A 200 6.50 -3.39 -11.86
CA ASP A 200 7.87 -3.29 -11.38
C ASP A 200 8.66 -2.23 -12.15
N VAL A 201 9.57 -1.56 -11.45
CA VAL A 201 10.51 -0.58 -11.98
C VAL A 201 11.91 -0.97 -11.56
N ASP A 202 12.86 -0.99 -12.49
CA ASP A 202 14.26 -1.29 -12.16
C ASP A 202 14.99 -0.09 -11.54
N ALA A 203 14.53 0.29 -10.37
CA ALA A 203 15.06 1.37 -9.57
C ALA A 203 15.09 0.98 -8.10
N ASP A 204 15.80 1.76 -7.29
CA ASP A 204 15.60 1.85 -5.85
C ASP A 204 14.63 3.00 -5.52
N HIS A 205 14.14 3.04 -4.28
CA HIS A 205 13.15 4.01 -3.81
C HIS A 205 13.58 5.48 -4.03
N TYR A 206 14.86 5.78 -3.75
CA TYR A 206 15.37 7.16 -3.73
C TYR A 206 15.90 7.59 -5.12
N GLY A 207 16.33 6.65 -5.94
CA GLY A 207 16.78 6.87 -7.32
C GLY A 207 15.69 6.82 -8.38
N LEU A 208 14.42 6.62 -8.00
CA LEU A 208 13.31 6.46 -8.94
C LEU A 208 13.10 7.70 -9.83
N PHE A 209 13.21 8.89 -9.25
CA PHE A 209 12.99 10.17 -9.95
C PHE A 209 14.30 10.95 -10.17
N ASP A 210 15.39 10.23 -10.44
CA ASP A 210 16.67 10.84 -10.76
C ASP A 210 16.56 11.65 -12.07
N ARG A 211 16.58 12.98 -11.93
CA ARG A 211 16.44 13.92 -13.04
C ARG A 211 17.62 13.93 -13.99
N THR A 212 18.75 13.32 -13.61
CA THR A 212 19.92 13.17 -14.47
C THR A 212 19.82 11.96 -15.39
N ASP A 213 18.94 11.00 -15.06
CA ASP A 213 18.67 9.80 -15.84
C ASP A 213 17.36 9.97 -16.63
N MET A 214 17.45 10.64 -17.79
CA MET A 214 16.29 10.93 -18.62
C MET A 214 15.61 9.67 -19.16
N SER A 215 16.37 8.61 -19.44
CA SER A 215 15.80 7.33 -19.88
C SER A 215 14.95 6.71 -18.77
N ARG A 216 15.42 6.75 -17.51
CA ARG A 216 14.61 6.33 -16.36
C ARG A 216 13.36 7.19 -16.19
N MET A 217 13.46 8.50 -16.39
CA MET A 217 12.29 9.39 -16.27
C MET A 217 11.21 9.05 -17.31
N GLU A 218 11.59 8.73 -18.54
CA GLU A 218 10.66 8.24 -19.58
C GLU A 218 10.04 6.89 -19.18
N ASP A 219 10.87 5.97 -18.68
CA ASP A 219 10.47 4.64 -18.23
C ASP A 219 9.46 4.67 -17.08
N VAL A 220 9.71 5.51 -16.07
CA VAL A 220 8.80 5.75 -14.93
C VAL A 220 7.52 6.42 -15.40
N THR A 221 7.60 7.40 -16.30
CA THR A 221 6.42 8.06 -16.87
C THR A 221 5.52 7.08 -17.61
N ALA A 222 6.10 6.18 -18.41
CA ALA A 222 5.36 5.12 -19.09
C ALA A 222 4.66 4.18 -18.09
N ARG A 223 5.34 3.81 -17.00
CA ARG A 223 4.76 2.96 -15.93
C ARG A 223 3.63 3.65 -15.18
N VAL A 224 3.75 4.95 -14.92
CA VAL A 224 2.67 5.75 -14.34
C VAL A 224 1.46 5.73 -15.27
N ALA A 225 1.66 5.96 -16.58
CA ALA A 225 0.59 5.90 -17.57
C ALA A 225 -0.09 4.52 -17.65
N TRP A 226 0.69 3.44 -17.57
CA TRP A 226 0.14 2.07 -17.48
C TRP A 226 -0.69 1.87 -16.21
N GLY A 227 -0.20 2.34 -15.06
CA GLY A 227 -0.92 2.21 -13.80
C GLY A 227 -2.25 2.97 -13.80
N LEU A 228 -2.26 4.18 -14.38
CA LEU A 228 -3.49 4.95 -14.60
C LEU A 228 -4.45 4.22 -15.56
N SER A 229 -3.93 3.65 -16.66
CA SER A 229 -4.75 2.89 -17.61
C SER A 229 -5.41 1.67 -16.97
N VAL A 230 -4.72 1.00 -16.04
CA VAL A 230 -5.29 -0.11 -15.25
C VAL A 230 -6.42 0.39 -14.35
N LEU A 231 -6.23 1.53 -13.67
CA LEU A 231 -7.27 2.14 -12.82
C LEU A 231 -8.51 2.53 -13.63
N ASP A 232 -8.32 3.13 -14.80
CA ASP A 232 -9.41 3.48 -15.73
C ASP A 232 -10.15 2.24 -16.22
N GLY A 233 -9.42 1.16 -16.51
CA GLY A 233 -9.97 -0.14 -16.91
C GLY A 233 -10.82 -0.82 -15.82
N MET A 234 -10.61 -0.49 -14.55
CA MET A 234 -11.43 -0.98 -13.42
C MET A 234 -12.66 -0.10 -13.15
N GLY A 235 -12.61 1.18 -13.51
CA GLY A 235 -13.70 2.14 -13.30
C GLY A 235 -14.92 1.95 -14.23
N GLY A 236 -14.87 0.96 -15.12
CA GLY A 236 -15.87 0.66 -16.15
C GLY A 236 -17.13 -0.04 -15.66
N GLY A 237 -17.82 0.58 -14.70
CA GLY A 237 -19.23 0.33 -14.40
C GLY A 237 -19.98 1.65 -14.43
N ARG A 238 -20.29 2.13 -15.63
CA ARG A 238 -21.32 3.14 -15.88
C ARG A 238 -22.48 2.48 -16.59
#